data_AF-A0A4Y8WFW0-F1
#
_entry.id   AF-A0A4Y8WFW0-F1
#
_cell.length_a   1.000
_cell.length_b   1.000
_cell.length_c   1.000
_cell.angle_alpha   90.00
_cell.angle_beta   90.00
_cell.angle_gamma   90.00
#
_symmetry.space_group_name_H-M   'P 1'
#
loop_
_entity.id
_entity.type
_entity.pdbx_description
1 polymer ?
#
loop_
_entity_poly.entity_id
_entity_poly.type
_entity_poly.pdbx_seq_one_letter_code
_entity_poly.pdbx_strand_id
1 'polypeptide(L)'
;MKAKGFTLIELVVVIVILGVLAVVAAPRFLNYSHDARAASIQGMKAAVDGAAQLAYSKTAIDGEEANPSYHIDLGSQTGHVAFGYPTVERGGLENFLNADAEYHDLDAEWVWAAHNNGSVADPDYWLVTQSSILGDFSGSDFNTAIEQTQCYVKYTAAMEEGAMFQSEAFTTGC
;
A
#
# COMPACT_ATOMS: atom_id res chain seq x y z
N MET A 1 -32.60 -48.10 -23.33
CA MET A 1 -31.35 -47.44 -23.77
C MET A 1 -30.20 -48.10 -23.02
N LYS A 2 -29.17 -48.64 -23.70
CA LYS A 2 -28.02 -49.24 -23.01
C LYS A 2 -27.19 -48.11 -22.39
N ALA A 3 -27.10 -48.09 -21.06
CA ALA A 3 -26.12 -47.26 -20.37
C ALA A 3 -24.73 -47.79 -20.75
N LYS A 4 -23.93 -46.98 -21.46
CA LYS A 4 -22.49 -47.22 -21.56
C LYS A 4 -21.91 -46.96 -20.17
N GLY A 5 -21.58 -48.02 -19.45
CA GLY A 5 -20.86 -47.91 -18.18
C GLY A 5 -19.43 -47.40 -18.42
N PHE A 6 -18.94 -46.57 -17.50
CA PHE A 6 -17.53 -46.18 -17.44
C PHE A 6 -16.66 -47.43 -17.25
N THR A 7 -15.51 -47.49 -17.92
CA THR A 7 -14.54 -48.57 -17.70
C THR A 7 -13.72 -48.31 -16.43
N LEU A 8 -13.30 -49.36 -15.72
CA LEU A 8 -12.42 -49.22 -14.55
C LEU A 8 -11.11 -48.50 -14.92
N ILE A 9 -10.58 -48.73 -16.12
CA ILE A 9 -9.35 -48.08 -16.58
C ILE A 9 -9.53 -46.58 -16.84
N GLU A 10 -10.69 -46.14 -17.36
CA GLU A 10 -10.97 -44.70 -17.50
C GLU A 10 -10.95 -44.00 -16.14
N LEU A 11 -11.56 -44.61 -15.12
CA LEU A 11 -11.58 -44.03 -13.78
C LEU A 11 -10.17 -43.94 -13.18
N VAL A 12 -9.35 -44.99 -13.36
CA VAL A 12 -7.97 -45.03 -12.86
C VAL A 12 -7.09 -44.00 -13.55
N VAL A 13 -7.19 -43.86 -14.88
CA VAL A 13 -6.39 -42.86 -15.62
C VAL A 13 -6.74 -41.44 -15.18
N VAL A 14 -8.02 -41.15 -14.93
CA VAL A 14 -8.46 -39.82 -14.46
C VAL A 14 -7.86 -39.49 -13.09
N ILE A 15 -7.93 -40.40 -12.11
CA ILE A 15 -7.37 -40.12 -10.77
C ILE A 15 -5.84 -40.00 -10.80
N VAL A 16 -5.16 -40.73 -11.70
CA VAL A 16 -3.70 -40.61 -11.88
C VAL A 16 -3.34 -39.24 -12.46
N ILE A 17 -4.04 -38.79 -13.50
CA ILE A 17 -3.82 -37.46 -14.09
C ILE A 17 -4.08 -36.36 -13.06
N LEU A 18 -5.20 -36.44 -12.32
CA LEU A 18 -5.51 -35.49 -11.26
C LEU A 18 -4.46 -35.52 -10.14
N GLY A 19 -3.93 -36.70 -9.80
CA GLY A 19 -2.85 -36.87 -8.82
C GLY A 19 -1.56 -36.15 -9.22
N VAL A 20 -1.14 -36.28 -10.48
CA VAL A 20 0.06 -35.60 -11.00
C VAL A 20 -0.12 -34.08 -11.02
N LEU A 21 -1.28 -33.60 -11.48
CA LEU A 21 -1.58 -32.16 -11.52
C LEU A 21 -1.61 -31.55 -10.12
N ALA A 22 -2.15 -32.26 -9.12
CA ALA A 22 -2.22 -31.78 -7.74
C ALA A 22 -0.82 -31.59 -7.12
N VAL A 23 0.10 -32.54 -7.33
CA VAL A 23 1.46 -32.48 -6.77
C VAL A 23 2.26 -31.30 -7.33
N VAL A 24 2.08 -30.95 -8.61
CA VAL A 24 2.78 -29.83 -9.25
C VAL A 24 2.15 -28.47 -8.88
N ALA A 25 0.83 -28.42 -8.69
CA ALA A 25 0.12 -27.19 -8.37
C ALA A 25 0.21 -26.78 -6.88
N ALA A 26 0.24 -27.75 -5.96
CA ALA A 26 0.20 -27.48 -4.52
C ALA A 26 1.30 -26.54 -4.00
N PRO A 27 2.59 -26.63 -4.42
CA PRO A 27 3.64 -25.74 -3.91
C PRO A 27 3.44 -24.27 -4.29
N ARG A 28 2.88 -24.00 -5.49
CA ARG A 28 2.58 -22.64 -5.93
C ARG A 28 1.30 -22.10 -5.29
N PHE A 29 0.32 -22.97 -5.07
CA PHE A 29 -0.96 -22.58 -4.47
C PHE A 29 -0.80 -22.01 -3.05
N LEU A 30 0.17 -22.51 -2.28
CA LEU A 30 0.43 -22.05 -0.92
C LEU A 30 1.06 -20.64 -0.84
N ASN A 31 1.74 -20.17 -1.89
CA ASN A 31 2.44 -18.88 -1.88
C ASN A 31 1.64 -17.74 -2.55
N TYR A 32 0.48 -18.01 -3.15
CA TYR A 32 -0.26 -16.97 -3.88
C TYR A 32 -0.75 -15.81 -3.01
N SER A 33 -1.11 -16.07 -1.75
CA SER A 33 -1.56 -14.99 -0.86
C SER A 33 -0.44 -14.01 -0.52
N HIS A 34 0.76 -14.52 -0.27
CA HIS A 34 1.95 -13.71 -0.04
C HIS A 34 2.28 -12.87 -1.28
N ASP A 35 2.38 -13.51 -2.44
CA ASP A 35 2.73 -12.84 -3.70
C ASP A 35 1.67 -11.80 -4.09
N ALA A 36 0.39 -12.08 -3.84
CA ALA A 36 -0.70 -11.13 -4.08
C ALA A 36 -0.61 -9.91 -3.15
N ARG A 37 -0.32 -10.10 -1.85
CA ARG A 37 -0.13 -9.00 -0.90
C ARG A 37 1.08 -8.15 -1.27
N ALA A 38 2.21 -8.79 -1.56
CA ALA A 38 3.42 -8.10 -2.00
C ALA A 38 3.17 -7.26 -3.27
N ALA A 39 2.43 -7.81 -4.24
CA ALA A 39 2.03 -7.08 -5.44
C ALA A 39 1.10 -5.88 -5.12
N SER A 40 0.16 -6.04 -4.19
CA SER A 40 -0.72 -4.94 -3.75
C SER A 40 0.07 -3.83 -3.06
N ILE A 41 1.04 -4.16 -2.19
CA ILE A 41 1.93 -3.16 -1.56
C ILE A 41 2.76 -2.42 -2.61
N GLN A 42 3.29 -3.12 -3.62
CA GLN A 42 4.01 -2.49 -4.73
C GLN A 42 3.09 -1.57 -5.56
N GLY A 43 1.85 -1.99 -5.80
CA GLY A 43 0.83 -1.15 -6.44
C GLY A 43 0.51 0.09 -5.62
N MET A 44 0.40 -0.05 -4.29
CA MET A 44 0.17 1.06 -3.39
C MET A 44 1.33 2.05 -3.41
N LYS A 45 2.58 1.57 -3.44
CA LYS A 45 3.77 2.44 -3.60
C LYS A 45 3.69 3.25 -4.90
N ALA A 46 3.33 2.63 -6.01
CA ALA A 46 3.21 3.35 -7.29
C ALA A 46 2.11 4.42 -7.23
N ALA A 47 1.01 4.18 -6.52
CA ALA A 47 -0.03 5.17 -6.29
C ALA A 47 0.43 6.31 -5.36
N VAL A 48 1.20 6.01 -4.31
CA VAL A 48 1.86 7.04 -3.48
C VAL A 48 2.81 7.91 -4.31
N ASP A 49 3.64 7.30 -5.15
CA ASP A 49 4.54 8.03 -6.06
C ASP A 49 3.75 8.93 -7.02
N GLY A 50 2.65 8.42 -7.58
CA GLY A 50 1.77 9.18 -8.45
C GLY A 50 1.08 10.35 -7.73
N ALA A 51 0.61 10.14 -6.51
CA ALA A 51 -0.01 11.17 -5.68
C ALA A 51 0.98 12.29 -5.33
N ALA A 52 2.20 11.93 -4.94
CA ALA A 52 3.25 12.90 -4.64
C ALA A 52 3.65 13.73 -5.88
N GLN A 53 3.77 13.10 -7.05
CA GLN A 53 4.05 13.80 -8.31
C GLN A 53 2.89 14.70 -8.77
N LEU A 54 1.65 14.29 -8.54
CA LEU A 54 0.47 15.10 -8.83
C LEU A 54 0.43 16.36 -7.96
N ALA A 55 0.68 16.22 -6.66
CA ALA A 55 0.79 17.34 -5.74
C ALA A 55 1.90 18.31 -6.13
N TYR A 56 3.08 17.78 -6.49
CA TYR A 56 4.19 18.59 -6.99
C TYR A 56 3.82 19.36 -8.25
N SER A 57 3.18 18.69 -9.22
CA SER A 57 2.74 19.33 -10.46
C SER A 57 1.77 20.47 -10.21
N LYS A 58 0.83 20.31 -9.25
CA LYS A 58 -0.12 21.35 -8.87
C LYS A 58 0.60 22.52 -8.17
N THR A 59 1.44 22.23 -7.18
CA THR A 59 2.19 23.26 -6.45
C THR A 59 3.12 24.06 -7.37
N ALA A 60 3.79 23.40 -8.32
CA ALA A 60 4.69 24.03 -9.27
C ALA A 60 3.96 24.91 -10.30
N ILE A 61 2.70 24.58 -10.64
CA ILE A 61 1.86 25.47 -11.47
C ILE A 61 1.55 26.77 -10.72
N ASP A 62 1.32 26.66 -9.41
CA ASP A 62 1.05 27.82 -8.55
C ASP A 62 2.33 28.59 -8.19
N GLY A 63 3.52 28.00 -8.42
CA GLY A 63 4.83 28.60 -8.16
C GLY A 63 5.23 28.58 -6.68
N GLU A 64 4.67 27.65 -5.90
CA GLU A 64 4.80 27.59 -4.45
C GLU A 64 5.60 26.35 -3.99
N GLU A 65 6.34 25.71 -4.91
CA GLU A 65 7.07 24.46 -4.66
C GLU A 65 8.25 24.60 -3.68
N ALA A 66 8.68 25.82 -3.38
CA ALA A 66 9.72 26.09 -2.39
C ALA A 66 9.15 26.35 -0.97
N ASN A 67 7.82 26.49 -0.83
CA ASN A 67 7.24 26.88 0.45
C ASN A 67 7.19 25.72 1.44
N PRO A 68 7.51 25.96 2.72
CA PRO A 68 7.45 24.94 3.78
C PRO A 68 6.01 24.55 4.15
N SER A 69 5.01 25.33 3.72
CA SER A 69 3.60 25.03 3.91
C SER A 69 2.78 25.73 2.84
N TYR A 70 1.99 24.97 2.10
CA TYR A 70 1.05 25.46 1.12
C TYR A 70 -0.19 24.55 1.06
N HIS A 71 -1.32 25.13 0.71
CA HIS A 71 -2.59 24.43 0.61
C HIS A 71 -3.12 24.51 -0.81
N ILE A 72 -3.38 23.36 -1.40
CA ILE A 72 -3.91 23.21 -2.75
C ILE A 72 -5.41 22.97 -2.68
N ASP A 73 -6.19 23.71 -3.47
CA ASP A 73 -7.61 23.43 -3.65
C ASP A 73 -7.80 22.22 -4.59
N LEU A 74 -8.38 21.14 -4.06
CA LEU A 74 -8.74 19.92 -4.80
C LEU A 74 -10.25 19.85 -5.09
N GLY A 75 -10.97 20.96 -4.91
CA GLY A 75 -12.41 21.10 -5.13
C GLY A 75 -13.21 20.81 -3.87
N SER A 76 -13.32 19.53 -3.48
CA SER A 76 -14.07 19.11 -2.29
C SER A 76 -13.20 18.94 -1.04
N GLN A 77 -11.88 19.01 -1.20
CA GLN A 77 -10.88 18.81 -0.16
C GLN A 77 -9.72 19.79 -0.37
N THR A 78 -8.92 19.99 0.67
CA THR A 78 -7.68 20.77 0.62
C THR A 78 -6.50 19.83 0.73
N GLY A 79 -5.56 19.89 -0.21
CA GLY A 79 -4.31 19.14 -0.16
C GLY A 79 -3.21 19.93 0.54
N HIS A 80 -2.63 19.35 1.58
CA HIS A 80 -1.54 19.94 2.35
C HIS A 80 -0.20 19.53 1.75
N VAL A 81 0.64 20.51 1.41
CA VAL A 81 1.95 20.27 0.82
C VAL A 81 3.04 21.08 1.51
N ALA A 82 4.25 20.54 1.53
CA ALA A 82 5.48 21.19 1.95
C ALA A 82 6.56 20.91 0.91
N PHE A 83 7.25 21.95 0.48
CA PHE A 83 8.30 21.90 -0.53
C PHE A 83 7.85 21.18 -1.81
N GLY A 84 6.61 21.47 -2.22
CA GLY A 84 5.97 20.89 -3.41
C GLY A 84 5.36 19.51 -3.22
N TYR A 85 5.68 18.77 -2.16
CA TYR A 85 5.19 17.41 -1.97
C TYR A 85 4.16 17.30 -0.84
N PRO A 86 3.29 16.26 -0.84
CA PRO A 86 2.32 16.09 0.22
C PRO A 86 2.98 15.97 1.59
N THR A 87 2.36 16.59 2.58
CA THR A 87 2.72 16.39 4.00
C THR A 87 2.21 15.03 4.50
N VAL A 88 2.68 14.63 5.67
CA VAL A 88 2.25 13.37 6.33
C VAL A 88 1.08 13.59 7.30
N GLU A 89 0.66 14.83 7.50
CA GLU A 89 -0.44 15.20 8.39
C GLU A 89 -1.79 14.96 7.72
N ARG A 90 -2.87 15.10 8.50
CA ARG A 90 -4.22 15.03 7.96
C ARG A 90 -4.46 16.13 6.93
N GLY A 91 -4.95 15.74 5.78
CA GLY A 91 -5.14 16.56 4.60
C GLY A 91 -3.96 16.53 3.62
N GLY A 92 -2.87 15.84 3.96
CA GLY A 92 -1.68 15.71 3.16
C GLY A 92 -1.81 14.63 2.09
N LEU A 93 -0.91 13.64 2.13
CA LEU A 93 -0.80 12.59 1.12
C LEU A 93 -2.11 11.86 0.82
N GLU A 94 -2.94 11.60 1.83
CA GLU A 94 -4.20 10.88 1.66
C GLU A 94 -5.20 11.60 0.76
N ASN A 95 -5.21 12.94 0.73
CA ASN A 95 -6.11 13.69 -0.15
C ASN A 95 -5.66 13.68 -1.61
N PHE A 96 -4.41 13.31 -1.89
CA PHE A 96 -3.90 13.12 -3.25
C PHE A 96 -3.98 11.66 -3.71
N LEU A 97 -4.25 10.74 -2.78
CA LEU A 97 -4.40 9.31 -3.04
C LEU A 97 -5.85 8.98 -3.43
N ASN A 98 -6.00 8.21 -4.51
CA ASN A 98 -7.29 7.61 -4.86
C ASN A 98 -7.37 6.18 -4.32
N ALA A 99 -7.37 6.05 -2.99
CA ALA A 99 -7.47 4.79 -2.27
C ALA A 99 -8.35 4.99 -1.02
N ASP A 100 -9.04 3.93 -0.60
CA ASP A 100 -9.78 3.90 0.68
C ASP A 100 -8.78 3.73 1.83
N ALA A 101 -8.06 4.81 2.14
CA ALA A 101 -7.00 4.85 3.13
C ALA A 101 -7.38 5.78 4.29
N GLU A 102 -7.64 5.19 5.45
CA GLU A 102 -8.14 5.91 6.62
C GLU A 102 -7.16 5.88 7.79
N TYR A 103 -7.17 6.95 8.58
CA TYR A 103 -6.26 7.13 9.71
C TYR A 103 -6.66 6.23 10.87
N HIS A 104 -5.83 5.25 11.22
CA HIS A 104 -6.05 4.35 12.35
C HIS A 104 -7.41 3.62 12.34
N ASP A 105 -7.98 3.40 11.14
CA ASP A 105 -9.26 2.72 10.97
C ASP A 105 -9.04 1.36 10.29
N LEU A 106 -9.41 0.28 10.99
CA LEU A 106 -9.29 -1.08 10.48
C LEU A 106 -10.52 -1.53 9.69
N ASP A 107 -11.60 -0.75 9.69
CA ASP A 107 -12.79 -1.02 8.88
C ASP A 107 -12.59 -0.58 7.41
N ALA A 108 -11.64 0.32 7.15
CA ALA A 108 -11.22 0.72 5.80
C ALA A 108 -10.36 -0.37 5.11
N GLU A 109 -10.24 -0.31 3.78
CA GLU A 109 -9.37 -1.23 3.04
C GLU A 109 -7.89 -1.06 3.42
N TRP A 110 -7.45 0.19 3.50
CA TRP A 110 -6.09 0.58 3.84
C TRP A 110 -6.09 1.41 5.12
N VAL A 111 -5.15 1.11 5.99
CA VAL A 111 -4.94 1.84 7.24
C VAL A 111 -3.60 2.53 7.18
N TRP A 112 -3.59 3.80 7.57
CA TRP A 112 -2.37 4.58 7.63
C TRP A 112 -2.12 5.19 8.99
N ALA A 113 -0.83 5.42 9.24
CA ALA A 113 -0.31 6.13 10.39
C ALA A 113 0.82 7.05 9.94
N ALA A 114 1.14 8.05 10.74
CA ALA A 114 2.21 8.98 10.43
C ALA A 114 3.03 9.30 11.67
N HIS A 115 4.27 9.72 11.43
CA HIS A 115 5.16 10.24 12.44
C HIS A 115 5.69 11.60 11.99
N ASN A 116 5.47 12.61 12.84
CA ASN A 116 5.94 13.97 12.61
C ASN A 116 7.16 14.22 13.51
N ASN A 117 8.33 14.10 12.91
CA ASN A 117 9.63 14.29 13.55
C ASN A 117 10.10 15.75 13.47
N GLY A 118 9.61 16.51 12.48
CA GLY A 118 9.78 17.95 12.38
C GLY A 118 11.21 18.42 12.05
N SER A 119 12.08 17.57 11.51
CA SER A 119 13.46 17.95 11.18
C SER A 119 13.98 17.31 9.89
N VAL A 120 15.05 17.87 9.31
CA VAL A 120 15.72 17.25 8.15
C VAL A 120 16.52 16.00 8.55
N ALA A 121 17.08 15.98 9.76
CA ALA A 121 17.90 14.87 10.26
C ALA A 121 17.07 13.64 10.63
N ASP A 122 15.83 13.87 11.05
CA ASP A 122 14.83 12.86 11.32
C ASP A 122 13.54 13.32 10.61
N PRO A 123 13.30 12.89 9.37
CA PRO A 123 12.23 13.40 8.53
C PRO A 123 10.87 12.82 8.90
N ASP A 124 9.84 13.55 8.54
CA ASP A 124 8.45 13.12 8.68
C ASP A 124 8.16 11.94 7.75
N TYR A 125 7.42 10.96 8.24
CA TYR A 125 7.03 9.82 7.42
C TYR A 125 5.59 9.36 7.65
N TRP A 126 5.04 8.77 6.60
CA TRP A 126 3.70 8.21 6.52
C TRP A 126 3.79 6.74 6.13
N LEU A 127 3.03 5.91 6.81
CA LEU A 127 3.01 4.46 6.65
C LEU A 127 1.61 4.02 6.24
N VAL A 128 1.51 3.08 5.30
CA VAL A 128 0.24 2.46 4.93
C VAL A 128 0.38 0.97 4.71
N THR A 129 -0.61 0.23 5.17
CA THR A 129 -0.74 -1.21 4.94
C THR A 129 -2.21 -1.56 4.72
N GLN A 130 -2.47 -2.77 4.25
CA GLN A 130 -3.85 -3.28 4.18
C GLN A 130 -4.32 -3.61 5.59
N SER A 131 -5.55 -3.22 5.95
CA SER A 131 -6.11 -3.48 7.28
C SER A 131 -6.12 -4.97 7.61
N SER A 132 -6.32 -5.84 6.60
CA SER A 132 -6.27 -7.30 6.75
C SER A 132 -4.92 -7.87 7.20
N ILE A 133 -3.82 -7.11 7.06
CA ILE A 133 -2.48 -7.51 7.52
C ILE A 133 -2.34 -7.27 9.03
N LEU A 134 -2.98 -6.22 9.57
CA LEU A 134 -2.97 -5.94 11.01
C LEU A 134 -3.90 -6.87 11.81
N GLY A 135 -4.83 -7.56 11.14
CA GLY A 135 -5.69 -8.57 11.76
C GLY A 135 -6.49 -8.01 12.93
N ASP A 136 -6.43 -8.68 14.09
CA ASP A 136 -7.15 -8.30 15.31
C ASP A 136 -6.40 -7.25 16.16
N PHE A 137 -5.60 -6.39 15.53
CA PHE A 137 -4.91 -5.31 16.23
C PHE A 137 -5.92 -4.44 17.01
N SER A 138 -5.64 -4.22 18.29
CA SER A 138 -6.49 -3.45 19.21
C SER A 138 -5.71 -2.44 20.04
N GLY A 139 -4.45 -2.19 19.66
CA GLY A 139 -3.60 -1.19 20.29
C GLY A 139 -3.83 0.22 19.74
N SER A 140 -3.10 1.18 20.29
CA SER A 140 -3.14 2.58 19.83
C SER A 140 -1.91 2.99 19.02
N ASP A 141 -0.83 2.20 19.07
CA ASP A 141 0.42 2.48 18.37
C ASP A 141 0.44 1.81 17.00
N PHE A 142 -0.25 2.43 16.04
CA PHE A 142 -0.33 1.93 14.67
C PHE A 142 1.01 2.01 13.95
N ASN A 143 1.87 2.98 14.25
CA ASN A 143 3.19 3.10 13.61
C ASN A 143 4.02 1.83 13.88
N THR A 144 4.20 1.48 15.15
CA THR A 144 4.93 0.26 15.53
C THR A 144 4.24 -0.99 14.99
N ALA A 145 2.90 -1.05 15.05
CA ALA A 145 2.14 -2.20 14.57
C ALA A 145 2.37 -2.44 13.07
N ILE A 146 2.26 -1.39 12.25
CA ILE A 146 2.49 -1.45 10.80
C ILE A 146 3.94 -1.87 10.50
N GLU A 147 4.92 -1.26 11.16
CA GLU A 147 6.33 -1.58 10.93
C GLU A 147 6.67 -3.04 11.25
N GLN A 148 6.09 -3.59 12.32
CA GLN A 148 6.29 -5.00 12.71
C GLN A 148 5.78 -5.99 11.67
N THR A 149 4.81 -5.61 10.83
CA THR A 149 4.30 -6.50 9.77
C THR A 149 5.32 -6.73 8.66
N GLN A 150 6.25 -5.80 8.44
CA GLN A 150 7.15 -5.82 7.28
C GLN A 150 6.41 -5.95 5.92
N CYS A 151 5.14 -5.54 5.86
CA CYS A 151 4.28 -5.54 4.68
C CYS A 151 3.55 -4.19 4.58
N TYR A 152 4.24 -3.14 4.14
CA TYR A 152 3.72 -1.77 4.13
C TYR A 152 4.47 -0.89 3.13
N VAL A 153 3.92 0.28 2.85
CA VAL A 153 4.61 1.36 2.13
C VAL A 153 4.99 2.45 3.11
N LYS A 154 6.23 2.93 3.02
CA LYS A 154 6.71 4.12 3.71
C LYS A 154 6.87 5.25 2.72
N TYR A 155 6.28 6.40 3.03
CA TYR A 155 6.53 7.67 2.37
C TYR A 155 7.26 8.59 3.33
N THR A 156 8.39 9.13 2.93
CA THR A 156 9.17 10.10 3.70
C THR A 156 9.05 11.45 3.01
N ALA A 157 8.54 12.45 3.73
CA ALA A 157 8.29 13.78 3.18
C ALA A 157 9.57 14.55 2.87
N ALA A 158 9.48 15.48 1.92
CA ALA A 158 10.52 16.49 1.73
C ALA A 158 10.49 17.47 2.91
N MET A 159 11.65 17.67 3.55
CA MET A 159 11.77 18.50 4.78
C MET A 159 12.50 19.83 4.56
N GLU A 160 12.97 20.09 3.34
CA GLU A 160 13.66 21.32 2.97
C GLU A 160 13.50 21.62 1.47
N GLU A 161 13.78 22.87 1.08
CA GLU A 161 13.70 23.31 -0.30
C GLU A 161 14.63 22.50 -1.21
N GLY A 162 14.10 22.02 -2.33
CA GLY A 162 14.85 21.22 -3.30
C GLY A 162 15.05 19.76 -2.90
N ALA A 163 14.64 19.34 -1.69
CA ALA A 163 14.60 17.93 -1.33
C ALA A 163 13.47 17.21 -2.09
N MET A 164 13.71 15.93 -2.40
CA MET A 164 12.71 15.04 -2.99
C MET A 164 12.11 14.16 -1.90
N PHE A 165 10.83 13.84 -2.02
CA PHE A 165 10.23 12.76 -1.23
C PHE A 165 10.91 11.42 -1.53
N GLN A 166 10.76 10.48 -0.60
CA GLN A 166 11.20 9.10 -0.80
C GLN A 166 10.03 8.15 -0.54
N SER A 167 9.93 7.07 -1.31
CA SER A 167 8.96 6.02 -1.07
C SER A 167 9.60 4.64 -1.14
N GLU A 168 9.22 3.76 -0.23
CA GLU A 168 9.78 2.42 -0.10
C GLU A 168 8.65 1.42 0.17
N ALA A 169 8.73 0.25 -0.47
CA ALA A 169 7.79 -0.85 -0.24
C ALA A 169 8.51 -1.96 0.53
N PHE A 170 8.00 -2.28 1.71
CA PHE A 170 8.44 -3.40 2.54
C PHE A 170 7.50 -4.56 2.26
N THR A 171 8.03 -5.68 1.77
CA THR A 171 7.22 -6.83 1.32
C THR A 171 7.67 -8.17 1.88
N THR A 172 8.64 -8.17 2.80
CA THR A 172 9.24 -9.39 3.36
C THR A 172 8.35 -10.10 4.37
N GLY A 173 7.39 -9.40 4.97
CA GLY A 173 6.39 -9.98 5.87
C GLY A 173 4.97 -9.98 5.30
N CYS A 174 4.83 -9.75 3.99
CA CYS A 174 3.61 -10.12 3.29
C CYS A 174 3.47 -11.67 3.29
#